data_AF-A0A164J507-F1
#
_entry.id   AF-A0A164J507-F1
#
_cell.length_a   1.000
_cell.length_b   1.000
_cell.length_c   1.000
_cell.angle_alpha   90.00
_cell.angle_beta   90.00
_cell.angle_gamma   90.00
#
_symmetry.space_group_name_H-M   'P 1'
#
loop_
_entity.id
_entity.type
_entity.pdbx_description
1 polymer ?
#
loop_
_entity_poly.entity_id
_entity_poly.type
_entity_poly.pdbx_seq_one_letter_code
_entity_poly.pdbx_strand_id
1 'polypeptide(L)'
;MGGLQVFAATMVMIGVLGAVLISVRPQRVPQGRSVADIRRRISAERAPVLAVAAPTLRHGAPDHPLEVPEAHRVMQQHLDCAVATCPRKAAAYDVLIAAGRLKPR
;
A
#
# COMPACT_ATOMS: atom_id res chain seq x y z
N MET A 1 -57.17 25.41 -0.02
CA MET A 1 -56.49 24.42 0.85
C MET A 1 -55.12 23.96 0.33
N GLY A 2 -54.70 24.24 -0.92
CA GLY A 2 -53.43 23.72 -1.46
C GLY A 2 -52.14 24.47 -1.07
N GLY A 3 -52.20 25.78 -0.79
CA GLY A 3 -50.98 26.59 -0.56
C GLY A 3 -50.15 26.15 0.65
N LEU A 4 -50.79 26.03 1.82
CA LEU A 4 -50.13 25.63 3.07
C LEU A 4 -49.49 24.23 2.98
N GLN A 5 -50.12 23.35 2.22
CA GLN A 5 -49.70 21.95 2.05
C GLN A 5 -48.43 21.85 1.18
N VAL A 6 -48.32 22.69 0.15
CA VAL A 6 -47.11 22.77 -0.70
C VAL A 6 -45.92 23.29 0.09
N PHE A 7 -46.10 24.32 0.92
CA PHE A 7 -45.04 24.85 1.79
C PHE A 7 -44.58 23.84 2.84
N ALA A 8 -45.52 23.13 3.46
CA ALA A 8 -45.19 22.08 4.43
C ALA A 8 -44.39 20.94 3.76
N ALA A 9 -44.83 20.49 2.57
CA ALA A 9 -44.15 19.45 1.82
C ALA A 9 -42.73 19.86 1.42
N THR A 10 -42.52 21.09 0.96
CA THR A 10 -41.19 21.59 0.56
C THR A 10 -40.24 21.72 1.75
N MET A 11 -40.70 22.22 2.89
CA MET A 11 -39.89 22.30 4.12
C MET A 11 -39.43 20.92 4.60
N VAL A 12 -40.32 19.91 4.56
CA VAL A 12 -39.96 18.53 4.90
C VAL A 12 -38.93 17.97 3.93
N MET A 13 -39.14 18.16 2.62
CA MET A 13 -38.21 17.65 1.60
C MET A 13 -36.81 18.26 1.74
N ILE A 14 -36.72 19.58 2.00
CA ILE A 14 -35.45 20.27 2.24
C ILE A 14 -34.78 19.76 3.52
N GLY A 15 -35.54 19.56 4.59
CA GLY A 15 -35.02 19.01 5.85
C GLY A 15 -34.47 17.59 5.69
N VAL A 16 -35.20 16.72 4.98
CA VAL A 16 -34.77 15.35 4.67
C VAL A 16 -33.52 15.36 3.80
N LEU A 17 -33.49 16.17 2.74
CA LEU A 17 -32.31 16.31 1.88
C LEU A 17 -31.10 16.80 2.67
N GLY A 18 -31.27 17.81 3.53
CA GLY A 18 -30.22 18.31 4.41
C GLY A 18 -29.70 17.24 5.37
N ALA A 19 -30.59 16.47 6.00
CA ALA A 19 -30.22 15.37 6.90
C ALA A 19 -29.46 14.26 6.16
N VAL A 20 -29.88 13.91 4.94
CA VAL A 20 -29.19 12.94 4.09
C VAL A 20 -27.79 13.43 3.73
N LEU A 21 -27.64 14.69 3.31
CA LEU A 21 -26.33 15.27 2.97
C LEU A 21 -25.37 15.33 4.18
N ILE A 22 -25.89 15.52 5.40
CA ILE A 22 -25.10 15.48 6.63
C ILE A 22 -24.74 14.03 7.03
N SER A 23 -25.65 13.07 6.83
CA SER A 23 -25.44 11.65 7.14
C SER A 23 -24.54 10.92 6.15
N VAL A 24 -24.48 11.37 4.90
CA VAL A 24 -23.46 10.93 3.94
C VAL A 24 -22.13 11.48 4.44
N ARG A 25 -21.41 10.63 5.19
CA ARG A 25 -20.17 10.99 5.89
C ARG A 25 -19.30 11.86 4.98
N PRO A 26 -18.95 13.10 5.39
CA PRO A 26 -17.88 13.79 4.70
C PRO A 26 -16.68 12.88 4.84
N GLN A 27 -16.20 12.35 3.72
CA GLN A 27 -14.87 11.77 3.67
C GLN A 27 -13.97 12.89 4.20
N ARG A 28 -13.52 12.76 5.46
CA ARG A 28 -12.53 13.67 6.01
C ARG A 28 -11.29 13.46 5.14
N VAL A 29 -11.17 14.26 4.08
CA VAL A 29 -9.95 14.40 3.31
C VAL A 29 -8.91 14.80 4.35
N PRO A 30 -7.90 13.95 4.64
CA PRO A 30 -6.92 14.27 5.65
C PRO A 30 -6.21 15.54 5.18
N GLN A 31 -6.43 16.65 5.89
CA GLN A 31 -5.58 17.83 5.73
C GLN A 31 -4.14 17.38 5.98
N GLY A 32 -3.30 17.52 4.95
CA GLY A 32 -1.84 17.35 4.95
C GLY A 32 -1.24 16.58 6.13
N ARG A 33 -1.47 15.27 6.24
CA ARG A 33 -0.63 14.46 7.13
C ARG A 33 0.77 14.41 6.53
N SER A 34 1.76 14.79 7.32
CA SER A 34 3.15 14.68 6.89
C SER A 34 3.48 13.22 6.58
N VAL A 35 4.36 13.00 5.59
CA VAL A 35 4.87 11.65 5.28
C VAL A 35 5.50 11.02 6.54
N ALA A 36 6.08 11.82 7.43
CA ALA A 36 6.62 11.39 8.71
C ALA A 36 5.54 10.79 9.63
N ASP A 37 4.36 11.41 9.73
CA ASP A 37 3.26 10.88 10.55
C ASP A 37 2.68 9.59 10.00
N ILE A 38 2.59 9.49 8.67
CA ILE A 38 2.16 8.26 7.99
C ILE A 38 3.16 7.14 8.27
N ARG A 39 4.47 7.39 8.09
CA ARG A 39 5.53 6.41 8.39
C ARG A 39 5.49 5.96 9.84
N ARG A 40 5.33 6.90 10.78
CA ARG A 40 5.26 6.63 12.23
C ARG A 40 4.12 5.68 12.59
N ARG A 41 2.93 5.88 12.01
CA ARG A 41 1.78 4.98 12.23
C ARG A 41 2.02 3.60 11.65
N ILE A 42 2.50 3.52 10.40
CA ILE A 42 2.80 2.24 9.76
C ILE A 42 3.83 1.44 10.57
N SER A 43 4.86 2.09 11.10
CA SER A 43 5.86 1.40 11.94
C SER A 43 5.27 0.93 13.27
N ALA A 44 4.40 1.73 13.90
CA ALA A 44 3.76 1.36 15.16
C ALA A 44 2.77 0.19 14.98
N GLU A 45 2.06 0.14 13.85
CA GLU A 45 1.14 -0.94 13.50
C GLU A 45 1.87 -2.21 13.03
N ARG A 46 3.10 -2.10 12.50
CA ARG A 46 3.91 -3.23 12.02
C ARG A 46 4.73 -3.94 13.09
N ALA A 47 4.49 -3.71 14.39
CA ALA A 47 5.15 -4.48 15.44
C ALA A 47 4.95 -6.00 15.19
N PRO A 48 6.02 -6.81 15.26
CA PRO A 48 6.19 -7.93 14.35
C PRO A 48 5.38 -9.18 14.74
N VAL A 49 4.62 -9.72 13.77
CA VAL A 49 4.30 -11.15 13.75
C VAL A 49 5.60 -11.88 13.38
N LEU A 50 6.27 -12.38 14.42
CA LEU A 50 7.36 -13.35 14.45
C LEU A 50 7.90 -13.84 13.09
N ALA A 51 9.04 -13.30 12.63
CA ALA A 51 9.86 -13.91 11.57
C ALA A 51 11.34 -13.48 11.69
N VAL A 52 11.99 -13.90 12.78
CA VAL A 52 13.46 -13.83 12.89
C VAL A 52 14.04 -15.03 12.13
N ALA A 53 14.00 -14.98 10.80
CA ALA A 53 14.86 -15.82 9.98
C ALA A 53 16.31 -15.35 10.19
N ALA A 54 17.23 -16.30 10.39
CA ALA A 54 18.66 -16.03 10.56
C ALA A 54 19.19 -15.13 9.42
N PRO A 55 20.14 -14.21 9.69
CA PRO A 55 20.67 -13.29 8.67
C PRO A 55 21.17 -14.00 7.41
N THR A 56 21.72 -15.21 7.56
CA THR A 56 22.21 -16.05 6.46
C THR A 56 21.09 -16.54 5.54
N LEU A 57 19.95 -16.96 6.10
CA LEU A 57 18.76 -17.33 5.32
C LEU A 57 18.18 -16.14 4.54
N ARG A 58 18.31 -14.92 5.07
CA ARG A 58 17.84 -13.71 4.38
C ARG A 58 18.68 -13.36 3.16
N HIS A 59 19.99 -13.63 3.15
CA HIS A 59 20.86 -13.30 2.00
C HIS A 59 21.24 -14.50 1.13
N GLY A 60 21.04 -15.73 1.63
CA GLY A 60 21.29 -16.97 0.89
C GLY A 60 20.47 -17.07 -0.38
N ALA A 61 20.99 -17.81 -1.36
CA ALA A 61 20.30 -18.07 -2.62
C ALA A 61 18.90 -18.66 -2.34
N PRO A 62 17.91 -18.36 -3.19
CA PRO A 62 16.61 -19.01 -3.08
C PRO A 62 16.77 -20.52 -3.35
N ASP A 63 16.05 -21.34 -2.59
CA ASP A 63 16.07 -22.80 -2.74
C ASP A 63 15.33 -23.28 -4.00
N HIS A 64 14.59 -22.37 -4.64
CA HIS A 64 13.83 -22.60 -5.85
C HIS A 64 14.11 -21.52 -6.91
N PRO A 65 13.88 -21.80 -8.20
CA PRO A 65 13.94 -20.80 -9.25
C PRO A 65 12.88 -19.72 -9.03
N LEU A 66 13.28 -18.46 -9.08
CA LEU A 66 12.34 -17.35 -8.91
C LEU A 66 11.53 -17.12 -10.19
N GLU A 67 10.24 -16.84 -10.02
CA GLU A 67 9.42 -16.28 -11.09
C GLU A 67 9.63 -14.76 -11.21
N VAL A 68 9.28 -14.17 -12.36
CA VAL A 68 9.46 -12.73 -12.61
C VAL A 68 8.82 -11.83 -11.53
N PRO A 69 7.58 -12.06 -11.07
CA PRO A 69 6.99 -11.25 -10.00
C PRO A 69 7.74 -11.41 -8.67
N GLU A 70 8.21 -12.61 -8.37
CA GLU A 70 8.99 -12.90 -7.16
C GLU A 70 10.37 -12.24 -7.22
N ALA A 71 11.03 -12.29 -8.37
CA ALA A 71 12.31 -11.61 -8.60
C ALA A 71 12.19 -10.08 -8.40
N HIS A 72 11.09 -9.46 -8.87
CA HIS A 72 10.81 -8.06 -8.56
C HIS A 72 10.66 -7.80 -7.06
N ARG A 73 9.95 -8.67 -6.34
CA ARG A 73 9.78 -8.55 -4.89
C ARG A 73 11.12 -8.70 -4.15
N VAL A 74 11.97 -9.65 -4.55
CA VAL A 74 13.31 -9.84 -3.99
C VAL A 74 14.16 -8.58 -4.22
N MET A 75 14.14 -8.00 -5.41
CA MET A 75 14.84 -6.74 -5.68
C MET A 75 14.41 -5.59 -4.76
N GLN A 76 13.12 -5.51 -4.43
CA GLN A 76 12.56 -4.51 -3.52
C GLN A 76 12.88 -4.79 -2.04
N GLN A 77 12.97 -6.06 -1.64
CA GLN A 77 13.34 -6.44 -0.28
C GLN A 77 14.84 -6.25 -0.02
N HIS A 78 15.67 -6.39 -1.05
CA HIS A 78 17.12 -6.30 -0.99
C HIS A 78 17.66 -5.01 -1.63
N LEU A 79 16.97 -3.87 -1.40
CA LEU A 79 17.39 -2.58 -1.94
C LEU A 79 18.81 -2.20 -1.50
N ASP A 80 19.11 -2.39 -0.21
CA ASP A 80 20.41 -2.03 0.39
C ASP A 80 21.53 -3.05 0.10
N CYS A 81 21.21 -4.17 -0.53
CA CYS A 81 22.20 -5.20 -0.86
C CYS A 81 22.87 -4.90 -2.20
N ALA A 82 24.18 -5.18 -2.32
CA ALA A 82 24.82 -5.24 -3.63
C ALA A 82 24.52 -6.59 -4.30
N VAL A 83 24.37 -6.60 -5.63
CA VAL A 83 24.16 -7.83 -6.42
C VAL A 83 25.34 -8.80 -6.22
N ALA A 84 26.57 -8.27 -6.16
CA ALA A 84 27.78 -9.06 -6.00
C ALA A 84 27.90 -9.76 -4.63
N THR A 85 27.24 -9.27 -3.58
CA THR A 85 27.40 -9.78 -2.21
C THR A 85 26.14 -10.45 -1.66
N CYS A 86 25.01 -10.34 -2.36
CA CYS A 86 23.76 -10.97 -1.96
C CYS A 86 23.30 -11.98 -3.02
N PRO A 87 23.56 -13.28 -2.80
CA PRO A 87 23.13 -14.36 -3.69
C PRO A 87 21.64 -14.32 -4.04
N ARG A 88 20.78 -13.98 -3.08
CA ARG A 88 19.34 -13.82 -3.32
C ARG A 88 19.03 -12.72 -4.33
N LYS A 89 19.70 -11.57 -4.21
CA LYS A 89 19.55 -10.45 -5.16
C LYS A 89 20.15 -10.79 -6.53
N ALA A 90 21.28 -11.51 -6.57
CA ALA A 90 21.87 -11.99 -7.81
C ALA A 90 20.92 -12.91 -8.58
N ALA A 91 20.33 -13.91 -7.92
CA ALA A 91 19.36 -14.80 -8.55
C ALA A 91 18.16 -14.03 -9.15
N ALA A 92 17.63 -13.05 -8.41
CA ALA A 92 16.56 -12.19 -8.92
C ALA A 92 17.01 -11.30 -10.08
N TYR A 93 18.25 -10.82 -10.07
CA TYR A 93 18.83 -10.00 -11.12
C TYR A 93 18.89 -10.75 -12.43
N ASP A 94 19.40 -11.98 -12.38
CA ASP A 94 19.57 -12.84 -13.54
C ASP A 94 18.22 -13.21 -14.15
N VAL A 95 17.21 -13.54 -13.33
CA VAL A 95 15.84 -13.80 -13.80
C VAL A 95 15.25 -12.59 -14.52
N LEU A 96 15.44 -11.38 -13.98
CA LEU A 96 14.92 -10.16 -14.60
C LEU A 96 15.68 -9.76 -15.86
N ILE A 97 16.98 -10.07 -15.97
CA ILE A 97 17.74 -9.92 -17.22
C ILE A 97 17.22 -10.92 -18.27
N ALA A 98 17.09 -12.19 -17.91
CA ALA A 98 16.60 -13.23 -18.81
C ALA A 98 15.20 -12.92 -19.33
N ALA A 99 14.34 -12.35 -18.48
CA ALA A 99 13.00 -11.89 -18.85
C ALA A 99 12.97 -10.55 -19.62
N GLY A 100 14.13 -9.93 -19.91
CA GLY A 100 14.22 -8.66 -20.60
C GLY A 100 13.69 -7.45 -19.81
N ARG A 101 13.55 -7.58 -18.48
CA ARG A 101 13.04 -6.53 -17.58
C ARG A 101 14.15 -5.62 -17.05
N LEU A 102 15.39 -6.11 -17.03
CA LEU A 102 16.58 -5.35 -16.65
C LEU A 102 17.65 -5.49 -17.72
N LYS A 103 18.39 -4.41 -17.97
CA LYS A 103 19.63 -4.45 -18.74
C LYS A 103 20.81 -4.32 -17.79
N PRO A 104 21.83 -5.18 -17.91
CA PRO A 104 23.10 -4.94 -17.24
C PRO A 104 23.65 -3.58 -17.67
N ARG A 105 24.17 -2.83 -16.69
CA ARG A 105 24.94 -1.62 -16.94
C ARG A 105 26.42 -1.94 -17.08
#